data_AF-A0A239FAK0-F1
#
_entry.id   AF-A0A239FAK0-F1
#
_cell.length_a   1.000
_cell.length_b   1.000
_cell.length_c   1.000
_cell.angle_alpha   90.00
_cell.angle_beta   90.00
_cell.angle_gamma   90.00
#
_symmetry.space_group_name_H-M   'P 1'
#
loop_
_entity.id
_entity.type
_entity.pdbx_description
1 polymer ?
#
loop_
_entity_poly.entity_id
_entity_poly.type
_entity_poly.pdbx_seq_one_letter_code
_entity_poly.pdbx_strand_id
1 'polypeptide(L)' 'MHWWSQQACDAAAEAQAADPSPGNLMAAAQVQALVSLAEALHRIAATLEEQRDDGDPVPGPLRTK' A
#
# COMPACT_ATOMS: atom_id res chain seq x y z
N MET A 1 5.89 4.62 9.53
CA MET A 1 6.23 4.43 8.10
C MET A 1 7.08 3.19 7.96
N HIS A 2 6.75 2.32 7.00
CA HIS A 2 7.52 1.10 6.78
C HIS A 2 8.85 1.41 6.08
N TRP A 3 9.93 0.69 6.43
CA TRP A 3 11.26 0.88 5.83
C TRP A 3 11.26 0.76 4.30
N TRP A 4 10.41 -0.13 3.75
CA TRP A 4 10.27 -0.35 2.32
C TRP A 4 9.52 0.77 1.59
N SER A 5 8.61 1.48 2.28
CA SER A 5 7.89 2.66 1.75
C SER A 5 8.87 3.82 1.53
N GLN A 6 9.75 4.07 2.52
CA GLN A 6 10.79 5.09 2.42
C GLN A 6 11.79 4.78 1.30
N GLN A 7 12.29 3.54 1.23
CA GLN A 7 13.25 3.13 0.20
C GLN A 7 12.68 3.28 -1.23
N ALA A 8 11.40 2.97 -1.45
CA ALA A 8 10.77 3.12 -2.76
C ALA A 8 10.63 4.59 -3.18
N CYS A 9 10.26 5.46 -2.24
CA CYS A 9 10.18 6.90 -2.48
C CYS A 9 11.56 7.52 -2.73
N ASP A 10 12.58 7.14 -1.95
CA ASP A 10 13.94 7.64 -2.10
C ASP A 10 14.51 7.24 -3.47
N ALA A 11 14.34 5.97 -3.87
CA ALA A 11 14.79 5.50 -5.18
C ALA A 11 14.06 6.19 -6.34
N ALA A 12 12.76 6.46 -6.21
CA ALA A 12 12.00 7.20 -7.22
C ALA A 12 12.44 8.67 -7.30
N ALA A 13 12.73 9.32 -6.17
CA ALA A 13 13.23 10.68 -6.12
C ALA A 13 14.65 10.79 -6.71
N GLU A 14 15.53 9.83 -6.42
CA GLU A 14 16.88 9.75 -6.98
C GLU A 14 16.83 9.54 -8.50
N ALA A 15 15.99 8.62 -8.99
CA ALA A 15 15.81 8.40 -10.42
C ALA A 15 15.28 9.66 -11.12
N GLN A 16 14.32 10.35 -10.51
CA GLN A 16 13.73 11.59 -11.03
C GLN A 16 14.76 12.73 -11.07
N ALA A 17 15.63 12.82 -10.07
CA ALA A 17 16.72 13.80 -10.05
C ALA A 17 17.77 13.52 -11.14
N ALA A 18 18.00 12.24 -11.46
CA ALA A 18 18.93 11.83 -12.52
C ALA A 18 18.36 12.02 -13.94
N ASP A 19 17.05 11.82 -14.13
CA ASP A 19 16.35 12.06 -15.39
C ASP A 19 14.95 12.66 -15.17
N PRO A 20 14.75 13.98 -15.37
CA PRO A 20 13.45 14.62 -15.20
C PRO A 20 12.53 14.48 -16.43
N SER A 21 12.69 13.43 -17.24
CA SER A 21 11.82 13.19 -18.39
C SER A 21 10.35 12.99 -17.95
N PRO A 22 9.36 13.40 -18.78
CA PRO A 22 7.95 13.22 -18.45
C PRO A 22 7.57 11.77 -18.13
N GLY A 23 8.22 10.80 -18.79
CA GLY A 23 8.03 9.38 -18.50
C GLY A 23 8.48 9.00 -17.09
N ASN A 24 9.61 9.56 -16.64
CA ASN A 24 10.12 9.28 -15.30
C ASN A 24 9.32 10.00 -14.20
N LEU A 25 8.79 11.20 -14.46
CA LEU A 25 7.81 11.84 -13.57
C LEU A 25 6.57 10.95 -13.37
N MET A 26 6.10 10.32 -14.47
CA MET A 26 4.97 9.40 -14.44
C MET A 26 5.30 8.12 -13.69
N ALA A 27 6.52 7.59 -13.86
CA ALA A 27 7.01 6.42 -13.12
C ALA A 27 7.08 6.69 -11.61
N ALA A 28 7.62 7.85 -11.20
CA ALA A 28 7.66 8.24 -9.79
C ALA A 28 6.25 8.36 -9.17
N ALA A 29 5.29 8.94 -9.90
CA ALA A 29 3.89 8.99 -9.48
C ALA A 29 3.26 7.58 -9.36
N GLN A 30 3.59 6.67 -10.27
CA GLN A 30 3.14 5.28 -10.20
C GLN A 30 3.72 4.55 -8.98
N VAL A 31 5.01 4.76 -8.66
CA VAL A 31 5.63 4.22 -7.45
C VAL A 31 4.88 4.69 -6.20
N GLN A 32 4.57 5.99 -6.11
CA GLN A 32 3.81 6.54 -4.98
C GLN A 32 2.42 5.88 -4.82
N ALA A 33 1.73 5.66 -5.95
CA ALA A 33 0.42 5.00 -5.94
C ALA A 33 0.52 3.54 -5.47
N LEU A 34 1.54 2.80 -5.93
CA LEU A 34 1.78 1.41 -5.53
C LEU A 34 2.14 1.30 -4.04
N VAL A 35 2.97 2.20 -3.52
CA VAL A 35 3.29 2.28 -2.09
C VAL A 35 2.01 2.53 -1.27
N SER A 36 1.19 3.50 -1.69
CA SER A 36 -0.07 3.82 -1.01
C SER A 36 -1.04 2.63 -1.00
N LEU A 37 -1.12 1.89 -2.11
CA LEU A 37 -1.94 0.67 -2.22
C LEU A 37 -1.43 -0.41 -1.27
N ALA A 38 -0.12 -0.64 -1.24
CA ALA A 38 0.48 -1.65 -0.39
C ALA A 38 0.31 -1.31 1.11
N GLU A 39 0.38 -0.03 1.49
CA GLU A 39 0.07 0.41 2.86
C GLU A 39 -1.42 0.23 3.22
N ALA A 40 -2.33 0.45 2.27
CA ALA A 40 -3.75 0.17 2.46
C ALA A 40 -4.01 -1.34 2.66
N LEU A 41 -3.39 -2.19 1.83
CA LEU A 41 -3.47 -3.64 1.96
C LEU A 41 -2.89 -4.13 3.29
N HIS A 42 -1.78 -3.55 3.74
CA HIS A 42 -1.20 -3.89 5.03
C HIS A 42 -2.13 -3.53 6.20
N ARG A 43 -2.76 -2.35 6.17
CA ARG A 43 -3.78 -1.98 7.18
C ARG A 43 -4.97 -2.92 7.19
N ILE A 44 -5.47 -3.31 6.02
CA ILE A 44 -6.57 -4.28 5.90
C ILE A 44 -6.15 -5.63 6.51
N ALA A 45 -4.95 -6.11 6.18
CA ALA A 45 -4.44 -7.36 6.72
C ALA A 45 -4.31 -7.30 8.26
N ALA A 46 -3.75 -6.22 8.80
CA ALA A 46 -3.64 -6.03 10.25
C ALA A 46 -5.01 -6.03 10.95
N THR A 47 -6.00 -5.31 10.39
CA THR A 47 -7.37 -5.31 10.94
C THR A 47 -8.04 -6.71 10.87
N LEU A 48 -7.76 -7.49 9.82
CA LEU A 48 -8.27 -8.86 9.72
C LEU A 48 -7.59 -9.81 10.72
N GLU A 49 -6.30 -9.62 10.99
CA GLU A 49 -5.56 -10.36 12.02
C GLU A 49 -6.10 -10.04 13.42
N GLU A 50 -6.32 -8.77 13.74
CA GLU A 50 -6.93 -8.33 15.02
C GLU A 50 -8.32 -8.95 15.24
N GLN A 51 -9.20 -8.91 14.24
CA GLN A 51 -10.55 -9.51 14.32
C GLN A 51 -10.53 -11.03 14.54
N ARG A 52 -9.48 -11.72 14.09
CA ARG A 52 -9.35 -13.17 14.25
C ARG A 52 -8.94 -13.55 15.67
N ASP A 53 -8.12 -12.74 16.33
CA ASP A 53 -7.67 -12.98 17.71
C ASP A 53 -8.75 -12.66 18.76
N ASP A 54 -9.66 -11.72 18.47
CA ASP A 54 -10.77 -11.35 19.37
C ASP A 54 -11.97 -12.34 19.35
N GLY A 55 -11.91 -13.43 18.58
CA GLY A 55 -12.80 -14.58 18.74
C GLY A 55 -14.25 -14.40 18.28
N ASP A 56 -14.58 -13.34 17.53
CA ASP A 56 -15.92 -13.15 16.98
C ASP A 56 -15.99 -13.65 15.53
N PRO A 57 -16.92 -14.58 15.17
CA PRO A 57 -17.01 -15.08 13.81
C PRO A 57 -17.52 -13.96 12.90
N VAL A 58 -16.70 -13.64 11.89
CA VAL A 58 -17.04 -12.79 10.74
C VAL A 58 -18.51 -12.99 10.35
N PRO A 59 -19.35 -11.92 10.27
CA PRO A 59 -20.66 -12.05 9.66
C PRO A 59 -20.43 -12.28 8.16
N GLY A 60 -20.47 -13.56 7.76
CA GLY A 60 -20.53 -13.95 6.36
C GLY A 60 -21.69 -13.25 5.66
N PRO A 61 -21.66 -13.15 4.32
CA PRO A 61 -22.67 -12.41 3.56
C PRO A 61 -24.06 -12.87 3.98
N LEU A 62 -24.88 -11.92 4.43
CA LEU A 62 -26.24 -12.10 4.96
C LEU A 62 -26.99 -13.08 4.06
N ARG A 63 -27.23 -14.29 4.58
CA ARG A 63 -28.05 -15.31 3.93
C ARG A 63 -29.49 -14.83 4.01
N THR A 64 -29.93 -14.10 2.98
CA THR A 64 -31.33 -13.71 2.79
C THR A 64 -32.21 -14.96 2.76
N LYS A 65 -33.15 -15.04 3.69
CA LYS A 65 -34.27 -15.99 3.67
C LYS A 65 -35.28 -15.58 2.61
#